data_AF-A0A3S1C4L1-F1
#
_entry.id   AF-A0A3S1C4L1-F1
#
_cell.length_a   1.000
_cell.length_b   1.000
_cell.length_c   1.000
_cell.angle_alpha   90.00
_cell.angle_beta   90.00
_cell.angle_gamma   90.00
#
_symmetry.space_group_name_H-M   'P 1'
#
loop_
_entity.id
_entity.type
_entity.pdbx_description
1 polymer ?
#
loop_
_entity_poly.entity_id
_entity_poly.type
_entity_poly.pdbx_seq_one_letter_code
_entity_poly.pdbx_strand_id
1 'polypeptide(L)'
;IIVSLSINLTLFGVAVVYLLLASENLHQLVKNAGKDISFCIWILIIAAVLCPPSMLGTPSDMSLVAVGAIVSTSAACIIIVANAVMDSADAPPAQPPPLDAINSFMAFGTICFAFGGHPIFLTL
;
A
#
# COMPACT_ATOMS: atom_id res chain seq x y z
N ILE A 1 12.96 -3.75 26.47
CA ILE A 1 13.20 -2.32 26.10
C ILE A 1 13.70 -2.19 24.67
N ILE A 2 14.89 -2.70 24.29
CA ILE A 2 15.35 -2.66 22.88
C ILE A 2 14.34 -3.27 21.90
N VAL A 3 13.81 -4.46 22.21
CA VAL A 3 12.88 -5.18 21.33
C VAL A 3 11.57 -4.40 21.15
N SER A 4 11.02 -3.89 22.26
CA SER A 4 9.81 -3.07 22.25
C SER A 4 10.00 -1.78 21.43
N LEU A 5 11.18 -1.15 21.51
CA LEU A 5 11.49 0.04 20.73
C LEU A 5 11.53 -0.28 19.23
N SER A 6 12.20 -1.36 18.83
CA SER A 6 12.25 -1.80 17.42
C SER A 6 10.85 -2.09 16.86
N ILE A 7 10.00 -2.78 17.63
CA ILE A 7 8.63 -3.08 17.19
C ILE A 7 7.81 -1.80 16.99
N ASN A 8 7.86 -0.87 17.94
CA ASN A 8 7.13 0.40 17.81
C ASN A 8 7.64 1.23 16.63
N LEU A 9 8.96 1.25 16.40
CA LEU A 9 9.55 1.96 15.26
C LEU A 9 9.12 1.35 13.93
N THR A 10 9.11 0.01 13.82
CA THR A 10 8.63 -0.69 12.62
C THR A 10 7.13 -0.45 12.40
N LEU A 11 6.30 -0.52 13.44
CA LEU A 11 4.86 -0.23 13.33
C LEU A 11 4.61 1.19 12.85
N PHE A 12 5.34 2.17 13.39
CA PHE A 12 5.23 3.56 12.95
C PHE A 12 5.65 3.72 11.48
N GLY A 13 6.80 3.15 11.09
CA GLY A 13 7.25 3.20 9.70
C GLY A 13 6.25 2.57 8.73
N VAL A 14 5.71 1.42 9.08
CA VAL A 14 4.70 0.71 8.27
C VAL A 14 3.42 1.53 8.15
N ALA A 15 2.94 2.13 9.25
CA ALA A 15 1.76 3.00 9.23
C ALA A 15 1.94 4.20 8.28
N VAL A 16 3.11 4.84 8.31
CA VAL A 16 3.42 5.99 7.43
C VAL A 16 3.41 5.57 5.95
N VAL A 17 4.05 4.46 5.60
CA VAL A 17 4.10 3.97 4.20
C VAL A 17 2.70 3.60 3.70
N TYR A 18 1.88 2.93 4.51
CA TYR A 18 0.49 2.64 4.14
C TYR A 18 -0.34 3.90 3.92
N LEU A 19 -0.13 4.93 4.75
CA LEU A 19 -0.84 6.19 4.64
C LEU A 19 -0.44 6.95 3.35
N LEU A 20 0.84 6.92 2.98
CA LEU A 20 1.33 7.44 1.70
C LEU A 20 0.71 6.68 0.52
N LEU A 21 0.70 5.34 0.57
CA LEU A 21 0.15 4.50 -0.48
C LEU A 21 -1.36 4.72 -0.67
N ALA A 22 -2.11 4.90 0.42
CA ALA A 22 -3.54 5.22 0.37
C ALA A 22 -3.78 6.59 -0.30
N SER A 23 -2.98 7.59 0.05
CA SER A 23 -3.05 8.92 -0.55
C SER A 23 -2.75 8.90 -2.06
N GLU A 24 -1.75 8.13 -2.49
CA GLU A 24 -1.41 7.99 -3.92
C GLU A 24 -2.55 7.32 -4.69
N ASN A 25 -3.10 6.23 -4.17
CA ASN A 25 -4.24 5.54 -4.81
C ASN A 25 -5.45 6.48 -4.99
N LEU A 26 -5.81 7.23 -3.95
CA LEU A 26 -6.92 8.17 -4.01
C LEU A 26 -6.62 9.34 -4.96
N HIS A 27 -5.39 9.86 -4.94
CA HIS A 27 -4.98 10.90 -5.87
C HIS A 27 -5.09 10.45 -7.32
N GLN A 28 -4.65 9.23 -7.66
CA GLN A 28 -4.81 8.67 -9.02
C GLN A 28 -6.29 8.53 -9.42
N LEU A 29 -7.15 8.04 -8.52
CA LEU A 29 -8.59 7.92 -8.78
C LEU A 29 -9.25 9.27 -9.04
N VAL A 30 -8.91 10.30 -8.26
CA VAL A 30 -9.50 11.64 -8.38
C VAL A 30 -8.94 12.37 -9.60
N LYS A 31 -7.66 12.17 -9.92
CA LYS A 31 -7.06 12.65 -11.17
C LYS A 31 -7.78 12.07 -12.38
N ASN A 32 -8.10 10.77 -12.34
CA ASN A 32 -8.90 10.11 -13.37
C ASN A 32 -10.36 10.63 -13.43
N ALA A 33 -10.87 11.15 -12.32
CA ALA A 33 -12.19 11.78 -12.20
C ALA A 33 -12.20 13.30 -12.53
N GLY A 34 -11.06 13.89 -12.93
CA GLY A 34 -10.97 15.26 -13.42
C GLY A 34 -10.96 16.37 -12.36
N LYS A 35 -10.56 16.07 -11.11
CA LYS A 35 -10.43 17.07 -10.04
C LYS A 35 -9.00 17.09 -9.49
N ASP A 36 -8.23 18.12 -9.79
CA ASP A 36 -6.85 18.27 -9.27
C ASP A 36 -6.85 18.74 -7.81
N ILE A 37 -7.13 17.83 -6.87
CA ILE A 37 -6.86 18.07 -5.45
C ILE A 37 -5.43 17.62 -5.14
N SER A 38 -4.65 18.50 -4.51
CA SER A 38 -3.26 18.25 -4.15
C SER A 38 -3.11 17.08 -3.18
N PHE A 39 -2.11 16.22 -3.44
CA PHE A 39 -1.75 15.05 -2.63
C PHE A 39 -1.60 15.36 -1.14
N CYS A 40 -1.06 16.55 -0.82
CA CYS A 40 -0.81 16.97 0.56
C CYS A 40 -2.10 17.22 1.37
N ILE A 41 -3.22 17.49 0.71
CA ILE A 41 -4.52 17.66 1.39
C ILE A 41 -5.17 16.30 1.63
N TRP A 42 -5.06 15.39 0.67
CA TRP A 42 -5.55 14.02 0.80
C TRP A 42 -4.88 13.28 1.96
N ILE A 43 -3.57 13.42 2.12
CA ILE A 43 -2.83 12.76 3.20
C ILE A 43 -3.31 13.22 4.59
N LEU A 44 -3.61 14.52 4.75
CA LEU A 44 -4.07 15.11 6.00
C LEU A 44 -5.50 14.67 6.33
N ILE A 45 -6.37 14.63 5.32
CA ILE A 45 -7.75 14.13 5.45
C ILE A 45 -7.74 12.66 5.86
N ILE A 46 -6.95 11.82 5.19
CA ILE A 46 -6.85 10.38 5.48
C ILE A 46 -6.32 10.16 6.90
N ALA A 47 -5.27 10.89 7.31
CA ALA A 47 -4.74 10.83 8.66
C ALA A 47 -5.80 11.22 9.71
N ALA A 48 -6.54 12.31 9.45
CA ALA A 48 -7.59 12.79 10.35
C ALA A 48 -8.79 11.85 10.43
N VAL A 49 -9.11 11.10 9.36
CA VAL A 49 -10.20 10.12 9.34
C VAL A 49 -9.78 8.78 9.95
N LEU A 50 -8.53 8.36 9.80
CA LEU A 50 -8.01 7.11 10.40
C LEU A 50 -7.69 7.25 11.89
N CYS A 51 -7.40 8.46 12.36
CA CYS A 51 -7.13 8.74 13.78
C CYS A 51 -8.30 8.39 14.72
N PRO A 52 -9.56 8.81 14.48
CA PRO A 52 -10.71 8.45 15.32
C PRO A 52 -10.99 6.94 15.45
N PRO A 53 -11.04 6.13 14.36
CA PRO A 53 -11.25 4.69 14.47
C PRO A 53 -10.06 3.98 15.10
N SER A 54 -8.84 4.51 15.01
CA SER A 54 -7.68 3.94 15.71
C SER A 54 -7.78 4.06 17.24
N MET A 55 -8.59 4.97 17.78
CA MET A 55 -8.85 5.10 19.22
C MET A 55 -10.02 4.22 19.71
N LEU A 56 -10.94 3.84 18.82
CA LEU A 56 -12.05 2.93 19.12
C LEU A 56 -11.60 1.49 18.83
N GLY A 57 -10.87 0.90 19.78
CA GLY A 57 -10.41 -0.49 19.72
C GLY A 57 -11.58 -1.44 19.42
N THR A 58 -11.73 -1.80 18.14
CA THR A 58 -12.84 -2.60 17.63
C THR A 58 -12.35 -4.03 17.41
N PRO A 59 -12.48 -4.92 18.41
CA PRO A 59 -12.08 -6.32 18.28
C PRO A 59 -13.09 -7.19 17.52
N SER A 60 -14.21 -6.66 17.01
CA SER A 60 -15.27 -7.48 16.37
C SER A 60 -15.34 -7.40 14.83
N ASP A 61 -14.85 -6.33 14.20
CA ASP A 61 -15.05 -6.07 12.76
C ASP A 61 -13.81 -6.31 11.88
N MET A 62 -12.67 -6.67 12.48
CA MET A 62 -11.39 -6.77 11.76
C MET A 62 -11.37 -7.90 10.73
N SER A 63 -12.05 -9.02 10.99
CA SER A 63 -12.06 -10.17 10.06
C SER A 63 -12.88 -9.88 8.80
N LEU A 64 -14.03 -9.23 8.91
CA LEU A 64 -14.87 -8.91 7.74
C LEU A 64 -14.18 -7.87 6.84
N VAL A 65 -13.58 -6.84 7.43
CA VAL A 65 -12.81 -5.83 6.69
C VAL A 65 -11.56 -6.45 6.04
N ALA A 66 -10.86 -7.34 6.75
CA ALA A 66 -9.70 -8.06 6.21
C ALA A 66 -10.09 -8.96 5.03
N VAL A 67 -11.17 -9.74 5.15
CA VAL A 67 -11.67 -10.57 4.05
C VAL A 67 -12.06 -9.71 2.85
N GLY A 68 -12.75 -8.59 3.06
CA GLY A 68 -13.07 -7.64 2.00
C GLY A 68 -11.83 -7.08 1.28
N ALA A 69 -10.78 -6.75 2.04
CA ALA A 69 -9.51 -6.28 1.47
C ALA A 69 -8.80 -7.38 0.64
N ILE A 70 -8.82 -8.64 1.08
CA ILE A 70 -8.22 -9.76 0.35
C ILE A 70 -9.00 -10.03 -0.95
N VAL A 71 -10.33 -10.01 -0.90
CA VAL A 71 -11.16 -10.20 -2.10
C VAL A 71 -10.94 -9.06 -3.10
N SER A 72 -10.85 -7.81 -2.63
CA SER A 72 -10.59 -6.67 -3.50
C SER A 72 -9.19 -6.72 -4.15
N THR A 73 -8.16 -7.02 -3.36
CA THR A 73 -6.77 -7.12 -3.87
C THR A 73 -6.59 -8.30 -4.83
N SER A 74 -7.20 -9.45 -4.54
CA SER A 74 -7.18 -10.59 -5.47
C SER A 74 -7.89 -10.30 -6.78
N ALA A 75 -9.06 -9.66 -6.75
CA ALA A 75 -9.75 -9.22 -7.96
C ALA A 75 -8.90 -8.21 -8.77
N ALA A 76 -8.28 -7.23 -8.10
CA ALA A 76 -7.41 -6.26 -8.74
C ALA A 76 -6.21 -6.94 -9.42
N CYS A 77 -5.55 -7.90 -8.75
CA CYS A 77 -4.44 -8.66 -9.33
C CYS A 77 -4.86 -9.39 -10.62
N ILE A 78 -6.04 -10.03 -10.63
CA ILE A 78 -6.55 -10.72 -11.82
C ILE A 78 -6.77 -9.73 -12.96
N ILE A 79 -7.39 -8.58 -12.69
CA ILE A 79 -7.64 -7.54 -13.69
C ILE A 79 -6.31 -6.99 -14.24
N ILE A 80 -5.32 -6.73 -13.39
CA ILE A 80 -4.00 -6.22 -13.81
C ILE A 80 -3.32 -7.23 -14.74
N VAL A 81 -3.31 -8.52 -14.39
CA VAL A 81 -2.71 -9.58 -15.23
C VAL A 81 -3.45 -9.71 -16.56
N ALA A 82 -4.78 -9.69 -16.54
CA ALA A 82 -5.58 -9.78 -17.77
C ALA A 82 -5.30 -8.59 -18.72
N ASN A 83 -5.24 -7.36 -18.19
CA ASN A 83 -4.89 -6.18 -18.97
C ASN A 83 -3.45 -6.25 -19.50
N ALA A 84 -2.50 -6.71 -18.68
CA ALA A 84 -1.11 -6.87 -19.10
C ALA A 84 -0.97 -7.88 -20.26
N VAL A 85 -1.74 -8.98 -20.24
CA VAL A 85 -1.76 -9.95 -21.35
C VAL A 85 -2.36 -9.34 -22.61
N MET A 86 -3.41 -8.52 -22.49
CA MET A 86 -4.00 -7.83 -23.65
C MET A 86 -3.08 -6.74 -24.23
N ASP A 87 -2.37 -6.00 -23.39
CA ASP A 87 -1.44 -4.93 -23.76
C ASP A 87 -0.10 -5.46 -24.31
N SER A 88 0.28 -6.69 -23.93
CA SER A 88 1.51 -7.34 -24.42
C SER A 88 1.55 -7.58 -25.93
N ALA A 89 0.41 -7.46 -26.62
CA ALA A 89 0.33 -7.55 -28.07
C ALA A 89 0.87 -6.30 -28.80
N ASP A 90 0.95 -5.13 -28.13
CA ASP A 90 1.38 -3.85 -28.71
C ASP A 90 2.60 -3.23 -27.98
N ALA A 91 3.17 -3.93 -27.00
CA ALA A 91 4.20 -3.37 -26.12
C ALA A 91 5.54 -3.11 -26.84
N PRO A 92 6.09 -1.88 -26.81
CA PRO A 92 7.42 -1.58 -27.35
C PRO A 92 8.51 -2.33 -26.57
N PRO A 93 9.69 -2.58 -27.19
CA PRO A 93 10.76 -3.33 -26.55
C PRO A 93 11.19 -2.67 -25.24
N ALA A 94 11.07 -3.43 -24.14
CA ALA A 94 11.43 -2.98 -22.81
C ALA A 94 12.92 -2.58 -22.79
N GLN A 95 13.19 -1.28 -22.65
CA GLN A 95 14.53 -0.79 -22.37
C GLN A 95 14.80 -1.01 -20.88
N PRO A 96 15.76 -1.86 -20.48
CA PRO A 96 16.10 -2.02 -19.08
C PRO A 96 16.58 -0.68 -18.53
N PRO A 97 16.00 -0.15 -17.44
CA PRO A 97 16.55 1.03 -16.81
C PRO A 97 18.00 0.74 -16.40
N PRO A 98 18.91 1.73 -16.45
CA PRO A 98 20.29 1.54 -16.05
C PRO A 98 20.34 1.00 -14.61
N LEU A 99 21.16 -0.04 -14.38
CA LEU A 99 21.38 -0.60 -13.06
C LEU A 99 22.12 0.42 -12.19
N ASP A 100 21.33 1.20 -11.46
CA ASP A 100 21.81 2.06 -10.39
C ASP A 100 21.74 1.29 -9.06
N ALA A 101 22.77 1.41 -8.23
CA ALA A 101 22.81 0.80 -6.91
C ALA A 101 21.65 1.31 -6.03
N ILE A 102 21.24 2.57 -6.23
CA ILE A 102 20.12 3.19 -5.52
C ILE A 102 18.79 2.55 -5.94
N ASN A 103 18.57 2.34 -7.23
CA ASN A 103 17.36 1.67 -7.74
C ASN A 103 17.24 0.23 -7.22
N SER A 104 18.37 -0.48 -7.13
CA SER A 104 18.42 -1.83 -6.58
C SER A 104 18.06 -1.85 -5.08
N PHE A 105 18.56 -0.88 -4.31
CA PHE A 105 18.23 -0.76 -2.88
C PHE A 105 16.76 -0.38 -2.66
N MET A 106 16.21 0.52 -3.47
CA MET A 106 14.79 0.89 -3.41
C MET A 106 13.89 -0.31 -3.72
N ALA A 107 14.20 -1.07 -4.78
CA ALA A 107 13.46 -2.27 -5.13
C ALA A 107 13.50 -3.32 -4.00
N PHE A 108 14.68 -3.53 -3.41
CA PHE A 108 14.83 -4.41 -2.25
C PHE A 108 13.97 -3.95 -1.06
N GLY A 109 13.98 -2.66 -0.74
CA GLY A 109 13.16 -2.09 0.34
C GLY A 109 11.66 -2.30 0.12
N THR A 110 11.17 -2.12 -1.11
CA THR A 110 9.76 -2.37 -1.46
C THR A 110 9.39 -3.84 -1.29
N ILE A 111 10.26 -4.77 -1.71
CA ILE A 111 10.04 -6.21 -1.54
C ILE A 111 9.99 -6.56 -0.04
N CYS A 112 10.94 -6.07 0.76
CA CYS A 112 10.93 -6.28 2.20
C CYS A 112 9.66 -5.74 2.87
N PHE A 113 9.18 -4.56 2.45
CA PHE A 113 7.93 -3.99 2.95
C PHE A 113 6.72 -4.88 2.60
N ALA A 114 6.65 -5.39 1.37
CA ALA A 114 5.55 -6.25 0.91
C ALA A 114 5.46 -7.57 1.69
N PHE A 115 6.60 -8.16 2.10
CA PHE A 115 6.65 -9.41 2.88
C PHE A 115 6.68 -9.21 4.40
N GLY A 116 6.69 -7.97 4.90
CA GLY A 116 6.81 -7.66 6.32
C GLY A 116 5.63 -8.10 7.20
N GLY A 117 4.51 -8.51 6.59
CA GLY A 117 3.26 -8.88 7.28
C GLY A 117 3.17 -10.31 7.83
N HIS A 118 4.26 -11.08 7.85
CA HIS A 118 4.24 -12.45 8.36
C HIS A 118 3.78 -12.62 9.84
N PRO A 119 4.15 -11.74 10.80
CA PRO A 119 3.77 -11.94 12.20
C PRO A 119 2.29 -11.65 12.49
N ILE A 120 1.58 -10.97 11.58
CA ILE A 120 0.17 -10.62 11.73
C ILE A 120 -0.74 -11.85 11.51
N PHE A 121 -0.24 -12.85 10.77
CA PHE A 121 -0.97 -14.09 10.50
C PHE A 121 -1.05 -15.01 11.72
N LEU A 122 -0.17 -14.84 12.71
CA LEU A 122 -0.17 -15.62 13.94
C LEU A 122 -1.18 -15.10 14.98
N THR A 123 -1.72 -13.90 14.79
CA THR A 123 -2.62 -13.21 15.73
C THR A 123 -4.09 -13.22 15.30
N LEU A 124 -4.41 -13.78 14.13
CA LEU A 124 -5.78 -13.93 13.61
C LEU A 124 -6.28 -15.37 13.84
#